data_AF-A0A8B8JUH7-F1
#
_entry.id   AF-A0A8B8JUH7-F1
#
_cell.length_a   1.000
_cell.length_b   1.000
_cell.length_c   1.000
_cell.angle_alpha   90.00
_cell.angle_beta   90.00
_cell.angle_gamma   90.00
#
_symmetry.space_group_name_H-M   'P 1'
#
loop_
_entity.id
_entity.type
_entity.pdbx_description
1 polymer ?
#
loop_
_entity_poly.entity_id
_entity_poly.type
_entity_poly.pdbx_seq_one_letter_code
_entity_poly.pdbx_strand_id
1 'polypeptide(L)'
;MVIAARNSLVSFVSISSLFLFFCLSPILAKSPQPISDAQVRKMKLQCYADIDSGLWGWSCKSSMIARENCALRCLSPDCYELIYESDPLEEGEKDFFRSQEFKYCMHKLSLGESLEGVKGAFSH
;
A
#
# COMPACT_ATOMS: atom_id res chain seq x y z
N MET A 1 9.79 49.98 -15.71
CA MET A 1 10.28 48.61 -15.51
C MET A 1 10.34 48.15 -14.04
N VAL A 2 9.83 48.91 -13.06
CA VAL A 2 9.91 48.52 -11.62
C VAL A 2 8.72 47.64 -11.17
N ILE A 3 7.56 47.75 -11.84
CA ILE A 3 6.33 47.03 -11.47
C ILE A 3 6.43 45.53 -11.80
N ALA A 4 7.05 45.17 -12.93
CA ALA A 4 7.25 43.78 -13.34
C ALA A 4 8.18 43.01 -12.38
N ALA A 5 9.24 43.67 -11.89
CA ALA A 5 10.16 43.09 -10.91
C ALA A 5 9.48 42.85 -9.55
N ARG A 6 8.57 43.74 -9.12
CA ARG A 6 7.82 43.60 -7.87
C ARG A 6 6.84 42.41 -7.90
N ASN A 7 6.15 42.21 -9.03
CA ASN A 7 5.27 41.05 -9.24
C ASN A 7 6.05 39.73 -9.31
N SER A 8 7.21 39.75 -9.96
CA SER A 8 8.08 38.58 -10.06
C SER A 8 8.65 38.18 -8.69
N LEU A 9 9.12 39.14 -7.89
CA LEU A 9 9.65 38.89 -6.54
C LEU A 9 8.56 38.38 -5.58
N VAL A 10 7.34 38.94 -5.64
CA VAL A 10 6.19 38.46 -4.82
C VAL A 10 5.78 37.04 -5.20
N SER A 11 5.84 36.69 -6.49
CA SER A 11 5.56 35.34 -6.98
C SER A 11 6.63 34.33 -6.53
N PHE A 12 7.92 34.68 -6.62
CA PHE A 12 9.00 33.82 -6.13
C PHE A 12 8.94 33.59 -4.61
N VAL A 13 8.62 34.64 -3.83
CA VAL A 13 8.44 34.51 -2.38
C VAL A 13 7.25 33.62 -2.03
N SER A 14 6.14 33.72 -2.79
CA SER A 14 4.98 32.85 -2.58
C SER A 14 5.26 31.38 -2.92
N ILE A 15 5.96 31.12 -4.03
CA ILE A 15 6.34 29.75 -4.44
C ILE A 15 7.34 29.14 -3.46
N SER A 16 8.32 29.92 -2.99
CA SER A 16 9.29 29.47 -1.99
C SER A 16 8.63 29.15 -0.65
N SER A 17 7.62 29.93 -0.25
CA SER A 17 6.85 29.68 0.97
C SER A 17 6.05 28.37 0.88
N LEU A 18 5.39 28.12 -0.26
CA LEU A 18 4.67 26.87 -0.51
C LEU A 18 5.60 25.65 -0.50
N PHE A 19 6.79 25.74 -1.11
CA PHE A 19 7.79 24.66 -1.07
C PHE A 19 8.27 24.34 0.34
N LEU A 20 8.50 25.37 1.17
CA LEU A 20 8.90 25.17 2.56
C LEU A 20 7.80 24.48 3.38
N PHE A 21 6.52 24.81 3.12
CA PHE A 21 5.38 24.14 3.75
C PHE A 21 5.28 22.64 3.41
N PHE A 22 5.59 22.23 2.18
CA PHE A 22 5.58 20.81 1.80
C PHE A 22 6.73 20.01 2.42
N CYS A 23 7.92 20.62 2.62
CA CYS A 23 9.09 19.96 3.20
C CYS A 23 9.01 19.79 4.74
N LEU A 24 8.19 20.59 5.43
CA LEU A 24 8.09 20.60 6.89
C LEU A 24 7.18 19.50 7.46
N SER A 25 6.68 18.58 6.65
CA SER A 25 5.95 17.42 7.13
C SER A 25 6.88 16.60 8.04
N PRO A 26 6.66 16.55 9.37
CA PRO A 26 7.47 15.69 10.21
C PRO A 26 7.22 14.26 9.74
N ILE A 27 8.25 13.61 9.21
CA ILE A 27 8.23 12.16 9.03
C ILE A 27 8.21 11.61 10.46
N LEU A 28 7.01 11.36 10.99
CA LEU A 28 6.87 10.66 12.25
C LEU A 28 7.39 9.24 11.99
N ALA A 29 8.66 9.03 12.28
CA ALA A 29 9.30 7.73 12.24
C ALA A 29 8.61 6.86 13.29
N LYS A 30 7.55 6.19 12.87
CA LYS A 30 6.88 5.19 13.69
C LYS A 30 7.91 4.09 13.95
N SER A 31 8.19 3.81 15.22
CA SER A 31 8.98 2.64 15.60
C SER A 31 8.38 1.42 14.90
N PRO A 32 9.21 0.53 14.31
CA PRO A 32 8.73 -0.73 13.77
C PRO A 32 7.99 -1.48 14.87
N GLN A 33 6.74 -1.82 14.63
CA GLN A 33 5.89 -2.54 15.56
C GLN A 33 5.19 -3.65 14.78
N PRO A 34 5.11 -4.85 15.36
CA PRO A 34 4.48 -5.96 14.67
C PRO A 34 3.01 -5.62 14.39
N ILE A 35 2.61 -5.80 13.14
CA ILE A 35 1.21 -5.63 12.74
C ILE A 35 0.35 -6.74 13.38
N SER A 36 -0.76 -6.36 14.00
CA SER A 36 -1.72 -7.31 14.57
C SER A 36 -2.73 -7.78 13.53
N ASP A 37 -3.27 -8.99 13.70
CA ASP A 37 -4.35 -9.52 12.84
C ASP A 37 -5.57 -8.59 12.78
N ALA A 38 -5.91 -7.94 13.90
CA ALA A 38 -7.00 -6.97 13.95
C ALA A 38 -6.71 -5.75 13.06
N GLN A 39 -5.47 -5.29 13.02
CA GLN A 39 -5.04 -4.20 12.16
C GLN A 39 -5.05 -4.62 10.68
N VAL A 40 -4.54 -5.81 10.35
CA VAL A 40 -4.61 -6.37 8.99
C VAL A 40 -6.05 -6.46 8.52
N ARG A 41 -6.95 -6.97 9.37
CA ARG A 41 -8.39 -7.08 9.06
C ARG A 41 -9.01 -5.71 8.82
N LYS A 42 -8.68 -4.72 9.65
CA LYS A 42 -9.17 -3.35 9.50
C LYS A 42 -8.69 -2.73 8.18
N MET A 43 -7.39 -2.86 7.88
CA MET A 43 -6.81 -2.36 6.62
C MET A 43 -7.46 -3.02 5.41
N LYS A 44 -7.69 -4.34 5.46
CA LYS A 44 -8.36 -5.08 4.38
C LYS A 44 -9.79 -4.59 4.15
N LEU A 45 -10.54 -4.27 5.21
CA LEU A 45 -11.87 -3.65 5.08
C LEU A 45 -11.81 -2.27 4.44
N GLN A 46 -10.79 -1.47 4.74
CA GLN A 46 -10.57 -0.18 4.06
C GLN A 46 -10.26 -0.39 2.57
N CYS A 47 -9.42 -1.37 2.24
CA CYS A 47 -9.15 -1.73 0.84
C CYS A 47 -10.42 -2.14 0.08
N TYR A 48 -11.31 -2.92 0.69
CA TYR A 48 -12.59 -3.23 0.06
C TYR A 48 -13.46 -1.99 -0.17
N ALA A 49 -13.52 -1.07 0.80
CA ALA A 49 -14.26 0.18 0.63
C ALA A 49 -13.68 1.04 -0.50
N ASP A 50 -12.35 1.12 -0.60
CA ASP A 50 -11.67 1.86 -1.67
C ASP A 50 -11.89 1.20 -3.04
N ILE A 51 -11.89 -0.12 -3.13
CA ILE A 51 -12.24 -0.84 -4.36
C ILE A 51 -13.70 -0.56 -4.74
N ASP A 52 -14.62 -0.66 -3.77
CA ASP A 52 -16.06 -0.46 -3.99
C ASP A 52 -16.38 0.98 -4.39
N SER A 53 -15.57 1.95 -3.98
CA SER A 53 -15.70 3.35 -4.43
C SER A 53 -15.43 3.53 -5.94
N GLY A 54 -14.74 2.58 -6.58
CA GLY A 54 -14.39 2.61 -8.01
C GLY A 54 -13.00 3.17 -8.33
N LEU A 55 -12.23 3.59 -7.32
CA LEU A 55 -10.86 4.11 -7.51
C LEU A 55 -9.89 3.09 -8.14
N TRP A 56 -10.16 1.80 -7.95
CA TRP A 56 -9.33 0.70 -8.43
C TRP A 56 -9.70 0.18 -9.84
N GLY A 57 -10.65 0.85 -10.52
CA GLY A 57 -11.11 0.46 -11.85
C GLY A 57 -12.12 -0.68 -11.88
N TRP A 58 -12.72 -0.91 -13.06
CA TRP A 58 -13.79 -1.89 -13.24
C TRP A 58 -13.32 -3.34 -13.09
N SER A 59 -12.07 -3.65 -13.44
CA SER A 59 -11.49 -4.99 -13.31
C SER A 59 -11.53 -5.50 -11.87
N CYS A 60 -11.29 -4.65 -10.87
CA CYS A 60 -11.37 -5.04 -9.46
C CYS A 60 -12.79 -5.33 -8.97
N LYS A 61 -13.81 -5.11 -9.80
CA LYS A 61 -15.22 -5.41 -9.51
C LYS A 61 -15.80 -6.49 -10.41
N SER A 62 -15.02 -7.04 -11.33
CA SER A 62 -15.54 -7.99 -12.32
C SER A 62 -15.96 -9.33 -11.72
N SER A 63 -15.38 -9.71 -10.57
CA SER A 63 -15.72 -10.93 -9.83
C SER A 63 -15.29 -10.81 -8.36
N MET A 64 -15.73 -11.77 -7.53
CA MET A 64 -15.30 -11.85 -6.13
C MET A 64 -13.80 -12.07 -6.01
N ILE A 65 -13.22 -12.91 -6.88
CA ILE A 65 -11.78 -13.18 -6.87
C ILE A 65 -10.95 -12.01 -7.42
N ALA A 66 -11.46 -11.28 -8.40
CA ALA A 66 -10.81 -10.06 -8.88
C ALA A 66 -10.77 -8.98 -7.77
N ARG A 67 -11.88 -8.84 -7.03
CA ARG A 67 -11.96 -7.97 -5.84
C ARG A 67 -10.96 -8.39 -4.78
N GLU A 68 -10.82 -9.69 -4.53
CA GLU A 68 -9.87 -10.22 -3.55
C GLU A 68 -8.41 -9.97 -3.95
N ASN A 69 -8.03 -10.25 -5.20
CA ASN A 69 -6.70 -9.96 -5.72
C ASN A 69 -6.36 -8.47 -5.60
N CYS A 70 -7.30 -7.58 -5.93
CA CYS A 70 -7.09 -6.14 -5.75
C CYS A 70 -6.99 -5.74 -4.27
N ALA A 71 -7.75 -6.37 -3.39
CA ALA A 71 -7.67 -6.10 -1.95
C ALA A 71 -6.31 -6.53 -1.38
N LEU A 72 -5.73 -7.63 -1.84
CA LEU A 72 -4.38 -8.06 -1.46
C LEU A 72 -3.31 -7.07 -1.94
N ARG A 73 -3.40 -6.61 -3.19
CA ARG A 73 -2.52 -5.53 -3.72
C ARG A 73 -2.62 -4.25 -2.91
N CYS A 74 -3.84 -3.84 -2.58
CA CYS A 74 -4.09 -2.67 -1.74
C CYS A 74 -3.49 -2.82 -0.35
N LEU A 75 -3.63 -4.00 0.25
CA LEU A 75 -3.22 -4.26 1.62
C LEU A 75 -1.69 -4.19 1.79
N SER A 76 -0.95 -4.73 0.82
CA SER A 76 0.50 -4.57 0.70
C SER A 76 0.95 -4.92 -0.72
N PRO A 77 1.37 -3.92 -1.54
CA PRO A 77 1.90 -4.17 -2.87
C PRO A 77 3.11 -5.10 -2.85
N ASP A 78 4.07 -4.86 -1.95
CA ASP A 78 5.31 -5.65 -1.85
C ASP A 78 5.02 -7.13 -1.56
N CYS A 79 4.12 -7.41 -0.62
CA CYS A 79 3.75 -8.79 -0.29
C CYS A 79 2.89 -9.44 -1.36
N TYR A 80 2.08 -8.67 -2.10
CA TYR A 80 1.33 -9.21 -3.23
C TYR A 80 2.27 -9.60 -4.37
N GLU A 81 3.23 -8.74 -4.70
CA GLU A 81 4.25 -9.00 -5.73
C GLU A 81 5.00 -10.30 -5.44
N LEU A 82 5.47 -10.44 -4.20
CA LEU A 82 6.21 -11.61 -3.77
C LEU A 82 5.38 -12.91 -3.84
N ILE A 83 4.13 -12.87 -3.38
CA ILE A 83 3.33 -14.07 -3.13
C ILE A 83 2.41 -14.43 -4.30
N TYR A 84 1.70 -13.46 -4.87
CA TYR A 84 0.58 -13.70 -5.79
C TYR A 84 0.75 -13.13 -7.20
N GLU A 85 1.70 -12.23 -7.48
CA GLU A 85 1.78 -11.60 -8.82
C GLU A 85 1.98 -12.62 -9.93
N SER A 86 2.88 -13.60 -9.72
CA SER A 86 3.15 -14.65 -10.70
C SER A 86 1.98 -15.61 -10.91
N ASP A 87 1.12 -15.76 -9.91
CA ASP A 87 0.04 -16.75 -9.85
C ASP A 87 -1.13 -16.19 -9.02
N PRO A 88 -1.94 -15.27 -9.59
CA PRO A 88 -3.04 -14.63 -8.86
C PRO A 88 -4.10 -15.63 -8.44
N LEU A 89 -4.89 -15.29 -7.42
CA LEU A 89 -5.95 -16.18 -6.96
C LEU A 89 -6.98 -16.46 -8.06
N GLU A 90 -7.37 -17.73 -8.20
CA GLU A 90 -8.38 -18.20 -9.15
C GLU A 90 -9.73 -18.49 -8.48
N GLU A 91 -10.81 -18.49 -9.28
CA GLU A 91 -12.16 -18.75 -8.77
C GLU A 91 -12.28 -20.21 -8.27
N GLY A 92 -12.68 -20.38 -7.01
CA GLY A 92 -12.80 -21.70 -6.36
C GLY A 92 -11.49 -22.25 -5.77
N GLU A 93 -10.38 -21.51 -5.89
CA GLU A 93 -9.11 -21.89 -5.28
C GLU A 93 -9.18 -21.84 -3.74
N LYS A 94 -8.53 -22.80 -3.07
CA LYS A 94 -8.36 -22.78 -1.62
C LYS A 94 -6.91 -22.44 -1.27
N ASP A 95 -6.71 -21.19 -0.87
CA ASP A 95 -5.39 -20.69 -0.54
C ASP A 95 -5.06 -20.79 0.97
N PHE A 96 -4.50 -21.92 1.38
CA PHE A 96 -4.11 -22.16 2.78
C PHE A 96 -2.67 -21.76 3.10
N PHE A 97 -1.73 -21.98 2.17
CA PHE A 97 -0.30 -21.78 2.42
C PHE A 97 0.14 -20.36 2.06
N ARG A 98 -0.24 -19.86 0.88
CA ARG A 98 0.18 -18.53 0.42
C ARG A 98 -0.48 -17.43 1.26
N SER A 99 -1.70 -17.67 1.75
CA SER A 99 -2.35 -16.75 2.70
C SER A 99 -1.61 -16.65 4.05
N GLN A 100 -0.89 -17.69 4.47
CA GLN A 100 0.00 -17.63 5.65
C GLN A 100 1.31 -16.91 5.32
N GLU A 101 1.89 -17.18 4.15
CA GLU A 101 3.09 -16.49 3.66
C GLU A 101 2.84 -14.98 3.52
N PHE A 102 1.67 -14.58 3.02
CA PHE A 102 1.29 -13.18 2.90
C PHE A 102 1.18 -12.50 4.28
N LYS A 103 0.57 -13.16 5.27
CA LYS A 103 0.53 -12.64 6.64
C LYS A 103 1.92 -12.53 7.25
N TYR A 104 2.77 -13.53 7.03
CA TYR A 104 4.15 -13.54 7.51
C TYR A 104 4.97 -12.42 6.85
N CYS A 105 4.78 -12.20 5.55
CA CYS A 105 5.35 -11.08 4.81
C CYS A 105 5.00 -9.74 5.45
N MET A 106 3.70 -9.48 5.68
CA MET A 106 3.26 -8.23 6.29
C MET A 106 3.83 -8.03 7.69
N HIS A 107 3.96 -9.11 8.47
CA HIS A 107 4.59 -9.07 9.78
C HIS A 107 6.05 -8.64 9.69
N LYS A 108 6.86 -9.29 8.84
CA LYS A 108 8.26 -8.89 8.60
C LYS A 108 8.39 -7.45 8.11
N LEU A 109 7.56 -7.05 7.14
CA LEU A 109 7.56 -5.70 6.59
C LEU A 109 7.27 -4.66 7.67
N SER A 110 6.32 -4.94 8.59
CA SER A 110 5.99 -4.06 9.72
C SER A 110 7.13 -3.89 10.74
N LEU A 111 8.05 -4.87 10.81
CA LEU A 111 9.26 -4.83 11.62
C LEU A 111 10.47 -4.24 10.87
N GLY A 112 10.35 -3.96 9.57
CA GLY A 112 11.46 -3.53 8.73
C GLY A 112 12.47 -4.64 8.43
N GLU A 113 12.05 -5.90 8.52
CA GLU A 113 12.89 -7.06 8.23
C GLU A 113 12.92 -7.39 6.73
N SER A 114 13.96 -8.13 6.31
CA SER A 114 14.07 -8.66 4.95
C SER A 114 12.95 -9.67 4.65
N LEU A 115 12.36 -9.56 3.45
CA LEU A 115 11.34 -10.48 2.94
C LEU A 115 11.93 -11.75 2.32
N GLU A 116 13.25 -11.92 2.36
CA GLU A 116 13.91 -13.14 1.89
C GLU A 116 13.41 -14.38 2.65
N GLY A 117 13.17 -15.46 1.90
CA GLY A 117 12.70 -16.74 2.43
C GLY A 117 11.23 -16.76 2.89
N VAL A 118 10.45 -15.70 2.64
CA VAL A 118 9.01 -15.68 3.00
C VAL A 118 8.20 -16.60 2.09
N LYS A 119 8.42 -16.52 0.76
CA LYS A 119 7.76 -17.40 -0.21
C LYS A 119 8.29 -18.83 -0.06
N GLY A 120 7.39 -19.79 0.09
CA GLY A 120 7.72 -21.19 0.34
C GLY A 120 7.93 -21.56 1.82
N ALA A 121 7.88 -20.61 2.76
CA ALA A 121 8.17 -20.86 4.18
C ALA A 121 7.22 -21.88 4.84
N PHE A 122 6.02 -22.05 4.30
CA PHE A 122 4.98 -22.92 4.85
C PHE A 122 4.63 -24.10 3.93
N SER A 123 5.39 -24.33 2.87
CA SER A 123 5.11 -25.35 1.85
C SER A 123 5.59 -26.77 2.23
N HIS A 124 5.54 -27.12 3.53
CA HIS A 124 6.05 -28.38 4.08
C HIS A 124 4.98 -29.48 4.19
#